data_AF-A0A259TLC5-F1
#
_entry.id   AF-A0A259TLC5-F1
#
_cell.length_a   1.000
_cell.length_b   1.000
_cell.length_c   1.000
_cell.angle_alpha   90.00
_cell.angle_beta   90.00
_cell.angle_gamma   90.00
#
_symmetry.space_group_name_H-M   'P 1'
#
loop_
_entity.id
_entity.type
_entity.pdbx_description
1 polymer ?
#
loop_
_entity_poly.entity_id
_entity_poly.type
_entity_poly.pdbx_seq_one_letter_code
_entity_poly.pdbx_strand_id
1 'polypeptide(L)' 'MDKIIRKIEELRLELNKLSDRRCLTDPELVKASQKLDRVLNDYDKLLKENM' A
#
# COMPACT_ATOMS: atom_id res chain seq x y z
N MET A 1 0.97 14.93 -5.87
CA MET A 1 0.77 14.17 -4.61
C MET A 1 -0.56 13.41 -4.59
N ASP A 2 -1.69 14.04 -4.91
CA ASP A 2 -3.04 13.44 -4.79
C ASP A 2 -3.25 12.06 -5.42
N LYS A 3 -2.65 11.79 -6.58
CA LYS A 3 -2.77 10.48 -7.25
C LYS A 3 -2.12 9.34 -6.45
N ILE A 4 -0.96 9.60 -5.84
CA ILE A 4 -0.26 8.61 -5.01
C ILE A 4 -0.99 8.41 -3.68
N ILE A 5 -1.49 9.48 -3.07
CA ILE A 5 -2.28 9.40 -1.84
C ILE A 5 -3.54 8.56 -2.07
N ARG A 6 -4.27 8.79 -3.17
CA ARG A 6 -5.42 7.94 -3.54
C ARG A 6 -5.01 6.49 -3.72
N LYS A 7 -3.86 6.22 -4.33
CA LYS A 7 -3.38 4.85 -4.55
C LYS A 7 -3.03 4.14 -3.25
N ILE A 8 -2.45 4.87 -2.29
CA ILE A 8 -2.19 4.37 -0.94
C ILE A 8 -3.50 3.98 -0.27
N GLU A 9 -4.52 4.84 -0.29
CA GLU A 9 -5.82 4.54 0.35
C GLU A 9 -6.55 3.37 -0.31
N GLU A 10 -6.53 3.26 -1.64
CA GLU A 10 -7.07 2.09 -2.34
C GLU A 10 -6.41 0.79 -1.87
N LEU A 11 -5.08 0.75 -1.82
CA LEU A 11 -4.32 -0.44 -1.45
C LEU A 11 -4.46 -0.77 0.04
N ARG A 12 -4.60 0.24 0.92
CA ARG A 12 -4.92 0.03 2.35
C ARG A 12 -6.28 -0.64 2.52
N LEU A 13 -7.30 -0.20 1.78
CA LEU A 13 -8.63 -0.80 1.83
C LEU A 13 -8.64 -2.23 1.28
N GLU A 14 -7.90 -2.50 0.20
CA GLU A 14 -7.74 -3.84 -0.34
C GLU A 14 -7.07 -4.77 0.67
N LEU A 15 -5.98 -4.32 1.31
CA LEU A 15 -5.25 -5.11 2.29
C LEU A 15 -6.11 -5.46 3.51
N ASN A 16 -6.84 -4.47 4.07
CA ASN A 16 -7.73 -4.69 5.20
C ASN A 16 -8.84 -5.71 4.87
N LYS A 17 -9.45 -5.61 3.68
CA LYS A 17 -10.47 -6.56 3.24
C LYS A 17 -9.93 -7.98 3.09
N LEU A 18 -8.67 -8.12 2.65
CA LEU A 18 -8.02 -9.41 2.52
C LEU A 18 -7.62 -9.98 3.89
N SER A 19 -7.16 -9.15 4.84
CA SER A 19 -6.77 -9.60 6.18
C SER A 19 -7.95 -10.06 7.03
N ASP A 20 -9.15 -9.53 6.79
CA ASP A 20 -10.37 -9.96 7.48
C ASP A 20 -10.79 -11.39 7.11
N ARG A 21 -10.33 -11.89 5.95
CA ARG A 21 -10.79 -13.16 5.38
C ARG A 21 -9.70 -14.22 5.28
N ARG A 22 -8.43 -13.86 5.50
CA ARG A 22 -7.28 -14.73 5.23
C ARG A 22 -6.22 -14.61 6.32
N CYS A 23 -5.43 -15.67 6.47
CA CYS A 23 -4.25 -15.64 7.34
C CYS A 23 -3.26 -14.57 6.86
N LEU A 24 -2.53 -13.96 7.81
CA LEU A 24 -1.56 -12.90 7.52
C LEU A 24 -0.41 -13.35 6.58
N THR A 25 -0.18 -14.65 6.49
CA THR A 25 0.82 -15.29 5.62
C THR A 25 0.27 -15.72 4.26
N ASP A 26 -1.00 -15.44 3.96
CA ASP A 26 -1.60 -15.76 2.68
C ASP A 26 -0.83 -15.07 1.53
N PRO A 27 -0.42 -15.80 0.47
CA PRO A 27 0.40 -15.24 -0.59
C PRO A 27 -0.24 -14.05 -1.31
N GLU A 28 -1.57 -13.98 -1.41
CA GLU A 28 -2.26 -12.85 -2.04
C GLU A 28 -2.26 -11.63 -1.12
N LEU A 29 -2.45 -11.83 0.18
CA LEU A 29 -2.33 -10.78 1.18
C LEU A 29 -0.91 -10.22 1.26
N VAL A 30 0.11 -11.09 1.26
CA VAL A 30 1.53 -10.67 1.23
C VAL A 30 1.83 -9.85 -0.02
N LYS A 31 1.34 -10.28 -1.19
CA LYS A 31 1.50 -9.50 -2.44
C LYS A 31 0.80 -8.14 -2.37
N ALA A 32 -0.40 -8.07 -1.80
CA ALA A 32 -1.11 -6.81 -1.61
C ALA A 32 -0.32 -5.87 -0.66
N SER A 33 0.23 -6.41 0.43
CA SER A 33 1.06 -5.67 1.38
C SER A 33 2.32 -5.10 0.72
N GLN A 34 3.03 -5.93 -0.05
CA GLN A 34 4.22 -5.49 -0.79
C GLN A 34 3.93 -4.42 -1.84
N LYS A 35 2.75 -4.44 -2.47
CA LYS A 35 2.33 -3.37 -3.40
C LYS A 35 2.11 -2.05 -2.66
N LEU A 36 1.43 -2.09 -1.50
CA LEU A 36 1.23 -0.91 -0.67
C LEU A 36 2.58 -0.32 -0.22
N ASP A 37 3.49 -1.16 0.23
CA ASP A 37 4.84 -0.74 0.68
C ASP A 37 5.62 0.00 -0.42
N ARG A 38 5.58 -0.50 -1.66
CA ARG A 38 6.22 0.18 -2.80
C ARG A 38 5.67 1.59 -3.03
N VAL A 39 4.35 1.74 -3.01
CA VAL A 39 3.71 3.06 -3.23
C VAL A 39 4.02 4.02 -2.08
N LEU A 40 4.12 3.52 -0.84
CA LEU A 40 4.55 4.31 0.31
C LEU A 40 6.00 4.78 0.16
N ASN A 41 6.90 3.91 -0.31
CA ASN A 41 8.29 4.28 -0.58
C ASN A 41 8.39 5.33 -1.70
N ASP A 42 7.57 5.23 -2.74
CA ASP A 42 7.54 6.25 -3.80
C ASP A 42 6.99 7.60 -3.29
N TYR A 43 6.01 7.57 -2.38
CA TYR A 43 5.52 8.77 -1.72
C TYR A 43 6.59 9.43 -0.84
N ASP A 44 7.33 8.66 -0.05
CA ASP A 44 8.42 9.15 0.79
C ASP A 44 9.55 9.79 -0.03
N LYS A 45 9.93 9.18 -1.15
CA LYS A 45 10.90 9.78 -2.09
C LYS A 45 10.41 11.12 -2.62
N LEU A 46 9.15 11.20 -3.05
CA LEU A 46 8.57 12.46 -3.52
C LEU A 46 8.54 13.52 -2.42
N LEU A 47 8.26 13.15 -1.18
CA LEU A 47 8.33 14.11 -0.07
C LEU A 47 9.74 14.64 0.14
N LYS A 48 10.74 13.76 0.06
CA LYS A 48 12.16 14.14 0.21
C LYS A 48 12.68 15.00 -0.94
N GLU A 49 12.20 14.79 -2.16
CA GLU A 49 12.55 15.61 -3.33
C GLU A 49 11.89 17.00 -3.32
N ASN A 50 10.80 17.18 -2.57
CA ASN A 50 10.10 18.45 -2.42
C ASN A 50 10.45 19.21 -1.12
N MET A 51 11.45 18.73 -0.36
CA MET A 51 12.08 19.46 0.76
C MET A 51 13.37 20.14 0.28
#